data_AF-A0A9P7R656-F1
#
_entry.id   AF-A0A9P7R656-F1
#
_cell.length_a   1.000
_cell.length_b   1.000
_cell.length_c   1.000
_cell.angle_alpha   90.00
_cell.angle_beta   90.00
_cell.angle_gamma   90.00
#
_symmetry.space_group_name_H-M   'P 1'
#
loop_
_entity.id
_entity.type
_entity.pdbx_description
1 polymer ?
#
loop_
_entity_poly.entity_id
_entity_poly.type
_entity_poly.pdbx_seq_one_letter_code
_entity_poly.pdbx_strand_id
1 'polypeptide(L)'
;MKFFTTALAMAAAANAHTLMSKLYINGESQGDATCIRMPKEGDTATSPVAGLTSDDMACGKDGQIAAAYTCAAPGNSKLTFEFRQWPDARAEGSIDPSHRGPCSVYVKKVDDMTTAAAGPNWFKIWDEGYDESTQQWCTDKLIANKGLLTVELPSGLPAGYYLVRTEILALHQAVSLHDPQYYVGCAQIHVSDGPSGALEIPSQYSVSIPGYIDGSEPGNNFNLYDNPQYPYPIPGPEPYSPVGTASASAKSTSFEGGVPADCLIKNANWCGKAPEAYTTQTGCWAAVDACYAQGNVCFDSAPPTGAANCYVWNDNMCKGISAQCTAGNWQGPPTIEMTAKTVAAPGAIPAAVNLNLLGGSANTAAAAVASATPSKTAVAASSSAPAATPTAEYAAEDPVATSAPAATVAPVTSAAPVPASTSVAAPAAPSASAPASGALVPSTDGTCGGSTGFTCEGSSFGSCCSAAGKCGSKILQCRPSCGCQTKFGLCLEARSLTKSN
;
A
#
# COMPACT_ATOMS: atom_id res chain seq x y z
N MET A 1 -0.48 -56.26 -19.39
CA MET A 1 -0.64 -54.79 -19.47
C MET A 1 -1.52 -54.34 -18.31
N LYS A 2 -0.96 -53.71 -17.27
CA LYS A 2 -1.72 -52.95 -16.27
C LYS A 2 -0.92 -51.70 -15.96
N PHE A 3 -1.41 -50.58 -16.49
CA PHE A 3 -0.87 -49.25 -16.25
C PHE A 3 -1.20 -48.84 -14.81
N PHE A 4 -0.18 -48.47 -14.03
CA PHE A 4 -0.36 -47.70 -12.80
C PHE A 4 -0.35 -46.22 -13.17
N THR A 5 -1.51 -45.57 -13.12
CA THR A 5 -1.65 -44.12 -13.17
C THR A 5 -1.41 -43.56 -11.77
N THR A 6 -0.27 -42.89 -11.59
CA THR A 6 0.05 -42.10 -10.40
C THR A 6 -0.68 -40.75 -10.51
N ALA A 7 -1.69 -40.52 -9.66
CA ALA A 7 -2.35 -39.23 -9.55
C ALA A 7 -1.52 -38.30 -8.66
N LEU A 8 -0.97 -37.24 -9.25
CA LEU A 8 -0.24 -36.19 -8.57
C LEU A 8 -1.25 -35.20 -7.97
N ALA A 9 -1.53 -35.28 -6.67
CA ALA A 9 -2.35 -34.30 -5.97
C ALA A 9 -1.52 -33.04 -5.69
N MET A 10 -1.75 -31.97 -6.46
CA MET A 10 -1.21 -30.65 -6.16
C MET A 10 -1.95 -30.07 -4.95
N ALA A 11 -1.23 -29.74 -3.88
CA ALA A 11 -1.77 -28.93 -2.80
C ALA A 11 -1.90 -27.47 -3.29
N ALA A 12 -3.13 -27.02 -3.53
CA ALA A 12 -3.40 -25.61 -3.75
C ALA A 12 -3.15 -24.86 -2.43
N ALA A 13 -2.23 -23.90 -2.43
CA ALA A 13 -2.14 -22.92 -1.36
C ALA A 13 -3.43 -22.07 -1.41
N ALA A 14 -4.36 -22.30 -0.47
CA ALA A 14 -5.54 -21.45 -0.32
C ALA A 14 -5.06 -20.08 0.18
N ASN A 15 -5.01 -19.09 -0.72
CA ASN A 15 -4.83 -17.70 -0.33
C ASN A 15 -6.21 -17.21 0.08
N ALA A 16 -6.41 -16.81 1.33
CA ALA A 16 -7.72 -16.39 1.85
C ALA A 16 -7.86 -14.85 1.95
N HIS A 17 -6.74 -14.15 1.89
CA HIS A 17 -6.64 -12.75 2.29
C HIS A 17 -6.82 -11.77 1.11
N THR A 18 -6.80 -10.46 1.38
CA THR A 18 -7.15 -9.43 0.39
C THR A 18 -6.15 -8.28 0.35
N LEU A 19 -6.07 -7.60 -0.80
CA LEU A 19 -5.32 -6.35 -0.97
C LEU A 19 -6.04 -5.42 -1.96
N MET A 20 -6.14 -4.14 -1.60
CA MET A 20 -6.60 -3.08 -2.52
C MET A 20 -5.58 -2.95 -3.66
N SER A 21 -5.97 -3.40 -4.85
CA SER A 21 -5.08 -3.60 -5.99
C SER A 21 -5.22 -2.55 -7.08
N LYS A 22 -6.38 -1.88 -7.18
CA LYS A 22 -6.62 -0.86 -8.20
C LYS A 22 -7.60 0.20 -7.74
N LEU A 23 -7.37 1.42 -8.20
CA LEU A 23 -8.26 2.57 -8.04
C LEU A 23 -8.95 2.91 -9.38
N TYR A 24 -10.23 3.25 -9.31
CA TYR A 24 -10.97 3.90 -10.39
C TYR A 24 -11.48 5.25 -9.91
N ILE A 25 -11.45 6.24 -10.80
CA ILE A 25 -11.99 7.57 -10.56
C ILE A 25 -13.08 7.81 -11.61
N ASN A 26 -14.31 8.02 -11.16
CA ASN A 26 -15.49 8.18 -12.02
C ASN A 26 -15.67 7.02 -13.03
N GLY A 27 -15.32 5.80 -12.60
CA GLY A 27 -15.38 4.59 -13.43
C GLY A 27 -14.16 4.36 -14.32
N GLU A 28 -13.23 5.32 -14.41
CA GLU A 28 -12.00 5.17 -15.19
C GLU A 28 -10.88 4.54 -14.36
N SER A 29 -10.32 3.44 -14.86
CA SER A 29 -9.19 2.74 -14.23
C SER A 29 -7.93 3.60 -14.24
N GLN A 30 -7.33 3.79 -13.05
CA GLN A 30 -6.02 4.44 -12.92
C GLN A 30 -4.85 3.49 -13.23
N GLY A 31 -5.12 2.18 -13.31
CA GLY A 31 -4.14 1.11 -13.51
C GLY A 31 -3.75 0.42 -12.20
N ASP A 32 -3.29 -0.83 -12.32
CA ASP A 32 -2.93 -1.66 -11.17
C ASP A 32 -1.85 -0.98 -10.31
N ALA A 33 -2.10 -0.91 -9.00
CA ALA A 33 -1.25 -0.29 -7.97
C ALA A 33 -0.89 1.19 -8.19
N THR A 34 -1.43 1.84 -9.23
CA THR A 34 -1.17 3.25 -9.50
C THR A 34 -1.86 4.13 -8.46
N CYS A 35 -1.10 5.08 -7.90
CA CYS A 35 -1.53 5.95 -6.82
C CYS A 35 -1.86 5.21 -5.51
N ILE A 36 -1.48 3.95 -5.36
CA ILE A 36 -1.72 3.15 -4.16
C ILE A 36 -0.39 2.95 -3.43
N ARG A 37 -0.37 3.20 -2.11
CA ARG A 37 0.74 2.85 -1.24
C ARG A 37 0.68 1.34 -0.96
N MET A 38 1.26 0.56 -1.86
CA MET A 38 1.16 -0.90 -1.86
C MET A 38 2.42 -1.54 -1.23
N PRO A 39 2.29 -2.61 -0.42
CA PRO A 39 3.43 -3.39 0.04
C PRO A 39 4.22 -3.98 -1.14
N LYS A 40 5.54 -4.09 -0.99
CA LYS A 40 6.41 -4.63 -2.06
C LYS A 40 6.49 -6.17 -2.04
N GLU A 41 6.46 -6.76 -0.85
CA GLU A 41 6.71 -8.19 -0.66
C GLU A 41 5.48 -9.04 -1.00
N GLY A 42 5.45 -9.60 -2.21
CA GLY A 42 4.32 -10.36 -2.76
C GLY A 42 3.80 -11.49 -1.86
N ASP A 43 4.68 -12.24 -1.20
CA ASP A 43 4.30 -13.39 -0.36
C ASP A 43 3.52 -12.99 0.90
N THR A 44 3.67 -11.74 1.35
CA THR A 44 2.99 -11.20 2.55
C THR A 44 2.06 -10.04 2.24
N ALA A 45 1.91 -9.70 0.96
CA ALA A 45 1.21 -8.49 0.54
C ALA A 45 -0.28 -8.50 0.90
N THR A 46 -0.90 -9.68 0.95
CA THR A 46 -2.31 -9.82 1.30
C THR A 46 -2.51 -10.08 2.81
N SER A 47 -1.46 -10.24 3.60
CA SER A 47 -1.59 -10.53 5.04
C SER A 47 -2.27 -9.39 5.81
N PRO A 48 -3.00 -9.69 6.89
CA PRO A 48 -3.54 -8.65 7.76
C PRO A 48 -2.41 -7.87 8.46
N VAL A 49 -2.72 -6.67 8.95
CA VAL A 49 -1.77 -5.86 9.71
C VAL A 49 -1.32 -6.58 10.97
N ALA A 50 -0.01 -6.58 11.21
CA ALA A 50 0.58 -7.16 12.42
C ALA A 50 0.43 -6.22 13.61
N GLY A 51 -0.75 -6.28 14.25
CA GLY A 51 -1.03 -5.60 15.53
C GLY A 51 -1.72 -4.25 15.40
N LEU A 52 -2.69 -4.01 16.29
CA LEU A 52 -3.61 -2.86 16.26
C LEU A 52 -2.94 -1.52 16.63
N THR A 53 -1.77 -1.55 17.26
CA THR A 53 -1.01 -0.35 17.63
C THR A 53 0.11 -0.01 16.64
N SER A 54 0.26 -0.79 15.57
CA SER A 54 1.30 -0.56 14.55
C SER A 54 0.94 0.65 13.69
N ASP A 55 1.96 1.39 13.23
CA ASP A 55 1.79 2.44 12.21
C ASP A 55 1.23 1.88 10.89
N ASP A 56 1.42 0.58 10.62
CA ASP A 56 0.84 -0.12 9.48
C ASP A 56 -0.70 -0.10 9.50
N MET A 57 -1.35 0.16 10.64
CA MET A 57 -2.81 0.32 10.69
C MET A 57 -3.32 1.48 9.84
N ALA A 58 -2.48 2.48 9.57
CA ALA A 58 -2.89 3.63 8.76
C ALA A 58 -3.09 3.26 7.28
N CYS A 59 -2.11 2.58 6.67
CA CYS A 59 -2.12 2.34 5.21
C CYS A 59 -1.60 0.96 4.79
N GLY A 60 -1.47 0.03 5.72
CA GLY A 60 -0.91 -1.31 5.50
C GLY A 60 0.61 -1.31 5.58
N LYS A 61 1.20 -2.49 5.41
CA LYS A 61 2.65 -2.67 5.33
C LYS A 61 3.23 -1.83 4.20
N ASP A 62 4.36 -1.16 4.47
CA ASP A 62 4.99 -0.14 3.62
C ASP A 62 4.11 1.10 3.33
N GLY A 63 2.91 1.20 3.93
CA GLY A 63 1.95 2.26 3.69
C GLY A 63 2.36 3.64 4.22
N GLN A 64 3.43 3.71 5.01
CA GLN A 64 4.08 4.97 5.39
C GLN A 64 4.92 5.56 4.26
N ILE A 65 5.27 4.76 3.25
CA ILE A 65 6.04 5.19 2.08
C ILE A 65 5.06 5.70 1.02
N ALA A 66 5.28 6.92 0.55
CA ALA A 66 4.48 7.50 -0.52
C ALA A 66 4.62 6.71 -1.83
N ALA A 67 3.50 6.51 -2.53
CA ALA A 67 3.54 6.09 -3.92
C ALA A 67 4.11 7.22 -4.77
N ALA A 68 4.87 6.90 -5.82
CA ALA A 68 5.49 7.93 -6.65
C ALA A 68 4.47 8.77 -7.43
N TYR A 69 3.25 8.25 -7.67
CA TYR A 69 2.17 8.99 -8.30
C TYR A 69 1.01 9.31 -7.37
N THR A 70 0.34 10.40 -7.68
CA THR A 70 -0.93 10.87 -7.12
C THR A 70 -1.94 11.00 -8.24
N CYS A 71 -3.18 10.58 -7.99
CA CYS A 71 -4.21 10.60 -9.02
C CYS A 71 -5.08 11.85 -8.86
N ALA A 72 -5.28 12.60 -9.94
CA ALA A 72 -6.18 13.73 -9.93
C ALA A 72 -7.64 13.24 -9.84
N ALA A 73 -8.41 13.83 -8.93
CA ALA A 73 -9.83 13.55 -8.77
C ALA A 73 -10.59 14.89 -8.71
N PRO A 74 -11.56 15.14 -9.60
CA PRO A 74 -12.51 16.24 -9.39
C PRO A 74 -13.20 16.19 -8.03
N GLY A 75 -13.67 17.34 -7.54
CA GLY A 75 -14.59 17.38 -6.39
C GLY A 75 -15.79 16.45 -6.63
N ASN A 76 -16.30 15.82 -5.57
CA ASN A 76 -17.41 14.85 -5.63
C ASN A 76 -17.12 13.62 -6.50
N SER A 77 -15.86 13.33 -6.82
CA SER A 77 -15.54 12.14 -7.61
C SER A 77 -15.98 10.86 -6.91
N LYS A 78 -16.42 9.91 -7.72
CA LYS A 78 -16.65 8.52 -7.28
C LYS A 78 -15.33 7.78 -7.32
N LEU A 79 -14.89 7.30 -6.17
CA LEU A 79 -13.71 6.46 -6.02
C LEU A 79 -14.15 5.02 -5.89
N THR A 80 -13.68 4.15 -6.78
CA THR A 80 -13.88 2.70 -6.65
C THR A 80 -12.57 2.02 -6.34
N PHE A 81 -12.57 1.21 -5.30
CA PHE A 81 -11.45 0.40 -4.87
C PHE A 81 -11.70 -1.05 -5.28
N GLU A 82 -10.75 -1.65 -5.98
CA GLU A 82 -10.79 -3.07 -6.34
C GLU A 82 -9.87 -3.85 -5.41
N PHE A 83 -10.47 -4.79 -4.68
CA PHE A 83 -9.81 -5.71 -3.78
C PHE A 83 -9.60 -7.05 -4.47
N ARG A 84 -8.39 -7.58 -4.41
CA ARG A 84 -8.04 -8.88 -4.99
C ARG A 84 -7.43 -9.81 -3.94
N GLN A 85 -7.82 -11.08 -4.01
CA GLN A 85 -7.16 -12.17 -3.30
C GLN A 85 -5.85 -12.57 -3.98
N TRP A 86 -5.80 -12.40 -5.31
CA TRP A 86 -4.59 -12.54 -6.12
C TRP A 86 -4.27 -11.19 -6.77
N PRO A 87 -3.37 -10.38 -6.17
CA PRO A 87 -3.13 -9.01 -6.64
C PRO A 87 -2.73 -8.93 -8.13
N ASP A 88 -1.96 -9.90 -8.62
CA ASP A 88 -1.54 -10.05 -10.02
C ASP A 88 -2.66 -10.50 -10.98
N ALA A 89 -3.89 -10.64 -10.48
CA ALA A 89 -5.07 -11.05 -11.23
C ALA A 89 -4.92 -12.43 -11.93
N ARG A 90 -4.05 -13.31 -11.43
CA ARG A 90 -3.89 -14.67 -11.98
C ARG A 90 -5.13 -15.55 -11.79
N ALA A 91 -6.00 -15.18 -10.84
CA ALA A 91 -7.29 -15.81 -10.59
C ALA A 91 -8.29 -14.77 -10.07
N GLU A 92 -9.58 -15.04 -10.28
CA GLU A 92 -10.67 -14.20 -9.78
C GLU A 92 -10.88 -14.41 -8.28
N GLY A 93 -11.13 -13.32 -7.53
CA GLY A 93 -11.50 -13.36 -6.12
C GLY A 93 -11.06 -12.10 -5.39
N SER A 94 -11.82 -11.69 -4.37
CA SER A 94 -11.55 -10.49 -3.58
C SER A 94 -11.03 -10.81 -2.19
N ILE A 95 -11.77 -11.62 -1.44
CA ILE A 95 -11.43 -12.11 -0.10
C ILE A 95 -12.18 -13.44 0.12
N ASP A 96 -11.67 -14.31 0.99
CA ASP A 96 -12.35 -15.57 1.29
C ASP A 96 -13.70 -15.33 1.99
N PRO A 97 -14.77 -16.06 1.62
CA PRO A 97 -16.10 -15.89 2.23
C PRO A 97 -16.16 -16.11 3.75
N SER A 98 -15.16 -16.77 4.35
CA SER A 98 -15.06 -16.89 5.81
C SER A 98 -14.70 -15.58 6.51
N HIS A 99 -14.08 -14.63 5.80
CA HIS A 99 -13.60 -13.35 6.35
C HIS A 99 -14.74 -12.33 6.46
N ARG A 100 -15.79 -12.71 7.18
CA ARG A 100 -16.94 -11.85 7.45
C ARG A 100 -16.59 -10.74 8.43
N GLY A 101 -17.12 -9.56 8.16
CA GLY A 101 -16.94 -8.37 9.00
C GLY A 101 -17.15 -7.06 8.23
N PRO A 102 -16.97 -5.92 8.91
CA PRO A 102 -17.31 -4.61 8.38
C PRO A 102 -16.28 -4.12 7.36
N CYS A 103 -16.65 -3.07 6.61
CA CYS A 103 -15.70 -2.25 5.87
C CYS A 103 -15.89 -0.77 6.19
N SER A 104 -14.81 0.00 6.07
CA SER A 104 -14.80 1.45 6.31
C SER A 104 -13.93 2.17 5.29
N VAL A 105 -14.25 3.44 5.02
CA VAL A 105 -13.39 4.35 4.24
C VAL A 105 -13.14 5.63 5.02
N TYR A 106 -11.87 5.97 5.16
CA TYR A 106 -11.39 7.16 5.85
C TYR A 106 -10.65 8.08 4.88
N VAL A 107 -10.64 9.36 5.20
CA VAL A 107 -9.91 10.39 4.45
C VAL A 107 -9.04 11.19 5.41
N LYS A 108 -7.84 11.56 4.96
CA LYS A 108 -6.91 12.47 5.65
C LYS A 108 -6.38 13.49 4.67
N LYS A 109 -6.58 14.77 4.96
CA LYS A 109 -5.93 15.85 4.21
C LYS A 109 -4.45 15.89 4.57
N VAL A 110 -3.59 16.07 3.57
CA VAL A 110 -2.15 16.28 3.75
C VAL A 110 -1.71 17.48 2.93
N ASP A 111 -0.64 18.15 3.36
CA ASP A 111 -0.05 19.24 2.58
C ASP A 111 0.87 18.69 1.47
N ASP A 112 1.49 17.54 1.74
CA ASP A 112 2.40 16.85 0.84
C ASP A 112 2.27 15.33 0.95
N MET A 113 2.42 14.61 -0.16
CA MET A 113 2.24 13.15 -0.19
C MET A 113 3.36 12.36 0.50
N THR A 114 4.49 12.97 0.84
CA THR A 114 5.53 12.35 1.67
C THR A 114 5.18 12.37 3.16
N THR A 115 4.10 13.05 3.55
CA THR A 115 3.60 13.04 4.93
C THR A 115 3.28 11.61 5.37
N ALA A 116 3.72 11.28 6.60
CA ALA A 116 3.41 10.02 7.24
C ALA A 116 1.89 9.79 7.28
N ALA A 117 1.48 8.58 6.90
CA ALA A 117 0.08 8.19 6.95
C ALA A 117 -0.42 8.09 8.40
N ALA A 118 0.42 7.53 9.28
CA ALA A 118 0.11 7.40 10.69
C ALA A 118 -0.11 8.76 11.38
N GLY A 119 -0.85 8.73 12.48
CA GLY A 119 -1.15 9.89 13.31
C GLY A 119 -2.55 10.48 13.08
N PRO A 120 -2.76 11.75 13.48
CA PRO A 120 -4.09 12.35 13.60
C PRO A 120 -4.70 12.78 12.27
N ASN A 121 -5.92 13.33 12.36
CA ASN A 121 -6.69 13.99 11.30
C ASN A 121 -7.30 13.04 10.26
N TRP A 122 -7.50 11.77 10.63
CA TRP A 122 -8.36 10.87 9.88
C TRP A 122 -9.81 11.08 10.29
N PHE A 123 -10.72 11.06 9.32
CA PHE A 123 -12.16 10.99 9.57
C PHE A 123 -12.79 9.99 8.62
N LYS A 124 -13.83 9.31 9.10
CA LYS A 124 -14.54 8.29 8.35
C LYS A 124 -15.55 8.97 7.42
N ILE A 125 -15.63 8.57 6.15
CA ILE A 125 -16.63 9.07 5.19
C ILE A 125 -17.68 8.01 4.83
N TRP A 126 -17.47 6.78 5.29
CA TRP A 126 -18.40 5.67 5.14
C TRP A 126 -17.96 4.48 6.00
N ASP A 127 -18.93 3.74 6.53
CA ASP A 127 -18.78 2.36 6.97
C ASP A 127 -20.03 1.54 6.68
N GLU A 128 -19.85 0.23 6.73
CA GLU A 128 -20.96 -0.72 6.80
C GLU A 128 -20.53 -1.97 7.58
N GLY A 129 -21.38 -2.36 8.54
CA GLY A 129 -21.19 -3.53 9.39
C GLY A 129 -21.97 -4.74 8.92
N TYR A 130 -22.82 -5.25 9.80
CA TYR A 130 -23.81 -6.28 9.48
C TYR A 130 -25.17 -5.66 9.23
N ASP A 131 -25.72 -5.90 8.05
CA ASP A 131 -27.06 -5.46 7.66
C ASP A 131 -28.08 -6.53 8.06
N GLU A 132 -28.83 -6.28 9.13
CA GLU A 132 -29.83 -7.20 9.67
C GLU A 132 -30.99 -7.47 8.69
N SER A 133 -31.24 -6.55 7.75
CA SER A 133 -32.34 -6.69 6.78
C SER A 133 -32.00 -7.64 5.64
N THR A 134 -30.75 -7.64 5.19
CA THR A 134 -30.25 -8.54 4.14
C THR A 134 -29.52 -9.75 4.69
N GLN A 135 -29.20 -9.75 5.99
CA GLN A 135 -28.36 -10.75 6.66
C GLN A 135 -26.97 -10.86 6.03
N GLN A 136 -26.40 -9.73 5.63
CA GLN A 136 -25.10 -9.68 4.95
C GLN A 136 -24.13 -8.77 5.70
N TRP A 137 -22.87 -9.18 5.76
CA TRP A 137 -21.77 -8.29 6.09
C TRP A 137 -21.38 -7.44 4.88
N CYS A 138 -20.71 -6.32 5.13
CA CYS A 138 -20.07 -5.56 4.05
C CYS A 138 -19.19 -6.46 3.16
N THR A 139 -18.41 -7.35 3.75
CA THR A 139 -17.55 -8.31 3.03
C THR A 139 -18.32 -9.27 2.13
N ASP A 140 -19.53 -9.70 2.51
CA ASP A 140 -20.39 -10.49 1.62
C ASP A 140 -20.81 -9.68 0.38
N LYS A 141 -21.17 -8.40 0.57
CA LYS A 141 -21.52 -7.49 -0.53
C LYS A 141 -20.30 -7.16 -1.40
N LEU A 142 -19.13 -7.01 -0.81
CA LEU A 142 -17.86 -6.83 -1.53
C LEU A 142 -17.55 -8.02 -2.44
N ILE A 143 -17.73 -9.26 -1.95
CA ILE A 143 -17.57 -10.48 -2.74
C ILE A 143 -18.60 -10.51 -3.88
N ALA A 144 -19.87 -10.19 -3.60
CA ALA A 144 -20.92 -10.13 -4.61
C ALA A 144 -20.61 -9.09 -5.72
N ASN A 145 -20.01 -7.96 -5.34
CA ASN A 145 -19.52 -6.93 -6.26
C ASN A 145 -18.13 -7.22 -6.84
N LYS A 146 -17.66 -8.47 -6.74
CA LYS A 146 -16.37 -8.94 -7.28
C LYS A 146 -15.17 -8.11 -6.83
N GLY A 147 -15.18 -7.70 -5.56
CA GLY A 147 -14.12 -6.89 -4.96
C GLY A 147 -14.22 -5.40 -5.24
N LEU A 148 -15.30 -4.90 -5.83
CA LEU A 148 -15.48 -3.47 -6.10
C LEU A 148 -16.26 -2.79 -4.96
N LEU A 149 -15.67 -1.76 -4.38
CA LEU A 149 -16.30 -0.88 -3.39
C LEU A 149 -16.22 0.57 -3.87
N THR A 150 -17.36 1.23 -4.03
CA THR A 150 -17.42 2.61 -4.55
C THR A 150 -17.93 3.57 -3.48
N VAL A 151 -17.22 4.66 -3.23
CA VAL A 151 -17.67 5.81 -2.41
C VAL A 151 -17.63 7.09 -3.24
N GLU A 152 -18.40 8.09 -2.86
CA GLU A 152 -18.34 9.45 -3.41
C GLU A 152 -17.64 10.38 -2.42
N LEU A 153 -16.72 11.21 -2.91
CA LEU A 153 -16.03 12.19 -2.08
C LEU A 153 -17.03 13.23 -1.55
N PRO A 154 -17.03 13.56 -0.25
CA PRO A 154 -17.88 14.61 0.28
C PRO A 154 -17.66 15.96 -0.40
N SER A 155 -18.75 16.68 -0.68
CA SER A 155 -18.67 17.99 -1.35
C SER A 155 -18.05 19.10 -0.51
N GLY A 156 -17.90 18.87 0.79
CA GLY A 156 -17.21 19.79 1.69
C GLY A 156 -15.69 19.68 1.68
N LEU A 157 -15.08 18.79 0.89
CA LEU A 157 -13.61 18.66 0.84
C LEU A 157 -12.98 19.80 0.03
N PRO A 158 -12.14 20.67 0.62
CA PRO A 158 -11.37 21.64 -0.14
C PRO A 158 -10.41 20.98 -1.11
N ALA A 159 -9.99 21.70 -2.15
CA ALA A 159 -8.97 21.22 -3.08
C ALA A 159 -7.63 20.88 -2.36
N GLY A 160 -6.84 19.99 -2.94
CA GLY A 160 -5.50 19.60 -2.46
C GLY A 160 -5.32 18.11 -2.27
N TYR A 161 -4.28 17.71 -1.54
CA TYR A 161 -3.86 16.32 -1.39
C TYR A 161 -4.60 15.59 -0.27
N TYR A 162 -4.99 14.35 -0.55
CA TYR A 162 -5.65 13.47 0.39
C TYR A 162 -5.14 12.04 0.30
N LEU A 163 -4.98 11.41 1.46
CA LEU A 163 -4.94 9.96 1.57
C LEU A 163 -6.35 9.45 1.77
N VAL A 164 -6.73 8.43 1.00
CA VAL A 164 -8.01 7.72 1.15
C VAL A 164 -7.70 6.30 1.57
N ARG A 165 -8.04 5.98 2.82
CA ARG A 165 -7.78 4.69 3.45
C ARG A 165 -9.03 3.84 3.35
N THR A 166 -8.86 2.63 2.82
CA THR A 166 -9.86 1.57 2.94
C THR A 166 -9.50 0.63 4.07
N GLU A 167 -10.52 0.04 4.69
CA GLU A 167 -10.39 -0.89 5.78
C GLU A 167 -11.41 -2.00 5.65
N ILE A 168 -10.95 -3.24 5.81
CA ILE A 168 -11.78 -4.43 5.99
C ILE A 168 -11.32 -5.08 7.30
N LEU A 169 -12.27 -5.39 8.18
CA LEU A 169 -12.02 -6.16 9.39
C LEU A 169 -12.64 -7.54 9.22
N ALA A 170 -11.84 -8.60 9.31
CA ALA A 170 -12.32 -9.98 9.32
C ALA A 170 -12.39 -10.52 10.76
N LEU A 171 -13.58 -11.02 11.14
CA LEU A 171 -13.91 -11.39 12.53
C LEU A 171 -13.79 -12.89 12.81
N HIS A 172 -13.45 -13.70 11.80
CA HIS A 172 -13.45 -15.15 11.89
C HIS A 172 -12.54 -15.76 12.97
N GLN A 173 -11.52 -15.01 13.43
CA GLN A 173 -10.65 -15.38 14.56
C GLN A 173 -10.62 -14.34 15.69
N ALA A 174 -11.52 -13.35 15.65
CA ALA A 174 -11.53 -12.24 16.59
C ALA A 174 -11.57 -12.71 18.06
N VAL A 175 -12.38 -13.72 18.37
CA VAL A 175 -12.54 -14.24 19.74
C VAL A 175 -11.68 -15.48 20.00
N SER A 176 -11.66 -16.45 19.09
CA SER A 176 -10.97 -17.74 19.28
C SER A 176 -9.46 -17.59 19.42
N LEU A 177 -8.85 -16.64 18.69
CA LEU A 177 -7.41 -16.39 18.72
C LEU A 177 -7.06 -14.99 19.25
N HIS A 178 -8.06 -14.20 19.66
CA HIS A 178 -7.88 -12.78 20.00
C HIS A 178 -7.22 -12.01 18.84
N ASP A 179 -7.61 -12.34 17.60
CA ASP A 179 -6.98 -11.87 16.37
C ASP A 179 -8.03 -11.26 15.41
N PRO A 180 -8.49 -10.02 15.67
CA PRO A 180 -9.24 -9.25 14.69
C PRO A 180 -8.31 -8.83 13.54
N GLN A 181 -8.60 -9.31 12.33
CA GLN A 181 -7.70 -9.16 11.18
C GLN A 181 -8.08 -7.96 10.33
N TYR A 182 -7.22 -6.93 10.35
CA TYR A 182 -7.40 -5.72 9.56
C TYR A 182 -6.63 -5.80 8.23
N TYR A 183 -7.35 -5.58 7.13
CA TYR A 183 -6.79 -5.37 5.79
C TYR A 183 -7.02 -3.93 5.39
N VAL A 184 -5.95 -3.17 5.26
CA VAL A 184 -6.00 -1.72 5.05
C VAL A 184 -5.09 -1.34 3.90
N GLY A 185 -5.43 -0.24 3.22
CA GLY A 185 -4.63 0.30 2.13
C GLY A 185 -5.00 1.73 1.80
N CYS A 186 -4.04 2.50 1.32
CA CYS A 186 -4.23 3.91 1.01
C CYS A 186 -4.03 4.24 -0.47
N ALA A 187 -4.98 4.97 -1.02
CA ALA A 187 -4.86 5.67 -2.29
C ALA A 187 -4.41 7.12 -2.05
N GLN A 188 -3.62 7.65 -2.96
CA GLN A 188 -3.15 9.03 -3.02
C GLN A 188 -3.95 9.77 -4.08
N ILE A 189 -4.73 10.77 -3.68
CA ILE A 189 -5.46 11.61 -4.61
C ILE A 189 -5.15 13.08 -4.41
N HIS A 190 -5.32 13.84 -5.48
CA HIS A 190 -5.37 15.28 -5.45
C HIS A 190 -6.76 15.73 -5.89
N VAL A 191 -7.53 16.26 -4.96
CA VAL A 191 -8.85 16.85 -5.23
C VAL A 191 -8.64 18.17 -5.97
N SER A 192 -9.04 18.24 -7.25
CA SER A 192 -8.72 19.38 -8.11
C SER A 192 -9.51 20.64 -7.81
N ASP A 193 -10.69 20.50 -7.22
CA ASP A 193 -11.64 21.58 -6.97
C ASP A 193 -12.55 21.25 -5.78
N GLY A 194 -12.96 22.28 -5.04
CA GLY A 194 -13.80 22.14 -3.84
C GLY A 194 -14.15 23.49 -3.22
N PRO A 195 -14.86 23.52 -2.08
CA PRO A 195 -15.09 24.75 -1.34
C PRO A 195 -13.77 25.42 -0.92
N SER A 196 -13.79 26.76 -0.88
CA SER A 196 -12.71 27.54 -0.30
C SER A 196 -12.68 27.39 1.23
N GLY A 197 -11.50 27.55 1.83
CA GLY A 197 -11.30 27.55 3.29
C GLY A 197 -10.65 26.27 3.82
N ALA A 198 -10.41 26.25 5.13
CA ALA A 198 -9.84 25.09 5.81
C ALA A 198 -10.86 23.95 5.92
N LEU A 199 -10.35 22.71 5.94
CA LEU A 199 -11.17 21.54 6.22
C LEU A 199 -11.39 21.45 7.73
N GLU A 200 -12.62 21.67 8.17
CA GLU A 200 -13.01 21.59 9.57
C GLU A 200 -13.66 20.23 9.87
N ILE A 201 -13.06 19.48 10.80
CA ILE A 201 -13.55 18.18 11.26
C ILE A 201 -13.81 18.29 12.77
N PRO A 202 -15.07 18.20 13.23
CA PRO A 202 -15.37 18.17 14.66
C PRO A 202 -14.64 17.03 15.36
N SER A 203 -14.17 17.27 16.58
CA SER A 203 -13.28 16.33 17.29
C SER A 203 -13.88 14.94 17.48
N GLN A 204 -15.20 14.79 17.57
CA GLN A 204 -15.86 13.48 17.67
C GLN A 204 -15.78 12.63 16.39
N TYR A 205 -15.47 13.24 15.24
CA TYR A 205 -15.31 12.55 13.96
C TYR A 205 -13.84 12.39 13.54
N SER A 206 -12.93 13.02 14.28
CA SER A 206 -11.50 12.99 14.01
C SER A 206 -10.80 11.97 14.90
N VAL A 207 -9.94 11.14 14.31
CA VAL A 207 -9.16 10.13 15.03
C VAL A 207 -7.70 10.11 14.60
N SER A 208 -6.87 9.51 15.45
CA SER A 208 -5.51 9.10 15.11
C SER A 208 -5.48 7.62 14.73
N ILE A 209 -4.76 7.30 13.66
CA ILE A 209 -4.55 5.91 13.23
C ILE A 209 -3.03 5.66 13.21
N PRO A 210 -2.49 4.74 14.03
CA PRO A 210 -3.17 3.92 15.04
C PRO A 210 -3.65 4.75 16.26
N GLY A 211 -4.42 4.10 17.14
CA GLY A 211 -4.81 4.63 18.46
C GLY A 211 -6.32 4.76 18.69
N TYR A 212 -7.14 4.64 17.65
CA TYR A 212 -8.60 4.76 17.74
C TYR A 212 -9.33 3.44 18.02
N ILE A 213 -8.60 2.32 17.98
CA ILE A 213 -9.13 0.97 18.24
C ILE A 213 -8.29 0.26 19.29
N ASP A 214 -8.94 -0.61 20.05
CA ASP A 214 -8.28 -1.61 20.89
C ASP A 214 -8.92 -2.99 20.73
N GLY A 215 -8.16 -4.04 21.05
CA GLY A 215 -8.61 -5.43 20.84
C GLY A 215 -9.73 -5.89 21.78
N SER A 216 -10.03 -5.14 22.85
CA SER A 216 -11.09 -5.44 23.80
C SER A 216 -12.43 -4.81 23.44
N GLU A 217 -12.44 -3.82 22.52
CA GLU A 217 -13.65 -3.18 22.04
C GLU A 217 -14.64 -4.22 21.47
N PRO A 218 -15.95 -4.06 21.72
CA PRO A 218 -16.97 -5.02 21.28
C PRO A 218 -16.92 -5.35 19.78
N GLY A 219 -16.56 -4.38 18.94
CA GLY A 219 -16.44 -4.58 17.49
C GLY A 219 -15.25 -5.44 17.08
N ASN A 220 -14.16 -5.39 17.84
CA ASN A 220 -12.92 -6.15 17.62
C ASN A 220 -12.93 -7.50 18.33
N ASN A 221 -13.78 -7.67 19.34
CA ASN A 221 -13.97 -8.92 20.10
C ASN A 221 -15.35 -9.54 19.84
N PHE A 222 -15.81 -9.49 18.59
CA PHE A 222 -17.13 -9.94 18.21
C PHE A 222 -17.18 -11.44 17.87
N ASN A 223 -18.04 -12.21 18.53
CA ASN A 223 -18.24 -13.62 18.21
C ASN A 223 -19.26 -13.79 17.08
N LEU A 224 -18.78 -14.15 15.90
CA LEU A 224 -19.63 -14.41 14.72
C LEU A 224 -20.46 -15.69 14.85
N TYR A 225 -20.01 -16.67 15.63
CA TYR A 225 -20.49 -18.06 15.56
C TYR A 225 -21.40 -18.45 16.72
N ASP A 226 -21.19 -17.86 17.89
CA ASP A 226 -21.92 -18.21 19.11
C ASP A 226 -22.66 -16.98 19.67
N ASN A 227 -23.98 -16.98 19.53
CA ASN A 227 -24.90 -15.94 19.99
C ASN A 227 -24.46 -14.50 19.62
N PRO A 228 -24.29 -14.17 18.32
CA PRO A 228 -23.86 -12.85 17.89
C PRO A 228 -24.84 -11.77 18.36
N GLN A 229 -24.31 -10.67 18.87
CA GLN A 229 -25.11 -9.54 19.38
C GLN A 229 -25.28 -8.48 18.30
N TYR A 230 -26.51 -8.03 18.07
CA TYR A 230 -26.81 -6.99 17.08
C TYR A 230 -27.52 -5.79 17.74
N PRO A 231 -27.36 -4.56 17.22
CA PRO A 231 -26.57 -4.20 16.03
C PRO A 231 -25.06 -4.39 16.25
N TYR A 232 -24.33 -4.72 15.19
CA TYR A 232 -22.87 -4.89 15.27
C TYR A 232 -22.21 -3.53 15.59
N PRO A 233 -21.37 -3.45 16.65
CA PRO A 233 -20.69 -2.20 17.02
C PRO A 233 -19.47 -1.97 16.13
N ILE A 234 -19.64 -1.21 15.05
CA ILE A 234 -18.55 -0.88 14.11
C ILE A 234 -17.45 -0.09 14.84
N PRO A 235 -16.16 -0.47 14.73
CA PRO A 235 -15.06 0.28 15.34
C PRO A 235 -14.90 1.72 14.81
N GLY A 236 -14.45 2.60 15.69
CA GLY A 236 -14.10 3.99 15.38
C GLY A 236 -15.27 4.99 15.30
N PRO A 237 -15.02 6.21 14.78
CA PRO A 237 -16.00 7.28 14.79
C PRO A 237 -17.11 7.00 13.77
N GLU A 238 -18.27 7.61 13.98
CA GLU A 238 -19.35 7.65 12.99
C GLU A 238 -18.89 8.32 11.68
N PRO A 239 -19.44 7.94 10.51
CA PRO A 239 -19.17 8.64 9.26
C PRO A 239 -19.54 10.13 9.31
N TYR A 240 -18.67 10.97 8.74
CA TYR A 240 -18.81 12.41 8.65
C TYR A 240 -18.68 12.88 7.21
N SER A 241 -19.66 13.68 6.76
CA SER A 241 -19.57 14.44 5.51
C SER A 241 -19.32 15.91 5.86
N PRO A 242 -18.10 16.44 5.63
CA PRO A 242 -17.83 17.86 5.76
C PRO A 242 -18.82 18.70 4.95
N VAL A 243 -19.25 19.81 5.54
CA VAL A 243 -20.05 20.83 4.85
C VAL A 243 -19.14 21.98 4.45
N GLY A 244 -19.06 22.25 3.15
CA GLY A 244 -18.33 23.43 2.67
C GLY A 244 -19.06 24.69 3.10
N THR A 245 -18.33 25.73 3.53
CA THR A 245 -18.96 27.06 3.60
C THR A 245 -19.37 27.46 2.18
N ALA A 246 -20.58 28.01 2.01
CA ALA A 246 -21.16 28.37 0.72
C ALA A 246 -20.47 29.58 0.06
N SER A 247 -19.14 29.50 -0.10
CA SER A 247 -18.29 30.45 -0.80
C SER A 247 -17.69 29.77 -2.03
N ALA A 248 -17.32 30.59 -3.02
CA ALA A 248 -16.88 30.18 -4.35
C ALA A 248 -15.99 28.92 -4.37
N SER A 249 -16.22 28.04 -5.34
CA SER A 249 -15.36 26.90 -5.63
C SER A 249 -13.94 27.38 -5.94
N ALA A 250 -12.96 26.85 -5.23
CA ALA A 250 -11.55 27.06 -5.50
C ALA A 250 -11.02 25.89 -6.31
N LYS A 251 -10.30 26.19 -7.40
CA LYS A 251 -9.44 25.21 -8.08
C LYS A 251 -8.07 25.23 -7.44
N SER A 252 -7.47 24.05 -7.26
CA SER A 252 -6.06 23.96 -6.92
C SER A 252 -5.22 24.47 -8.10
N THR A 253 -4.27 25.37 -7.82
CA THR A 253 -3.39 25.96 -8.84
C THR A 253 -2.11 25.17 -9.07
N SER A 254 -1.82 24.14 -8.26
CA SER A 254 -0.64 23.29 -8.42
C SER A 254 -0.95 21.84 -8.08
N PHE A 255 -0.75 20.95 -9.05
CA PHE A 255 -0.85 19.50 -8.90
C PHE A 255 0.49 18.89 -9.32
N GLU A 256 1.19 18.33 -8.35
CA GLU A 256 2.47 17.66 -8.50
C GLU A 256 2.33 16.16 -8.27
N GLY A 257 3.27 15.39 -8.80
CA GLY A 257 3.28 13.93 -8.64
C GLY A 257 2.24 13.19 -9.47
N GLY A 258 1.63 13.83 -10.47
CA GLY A 258 0.85 13.11 -11.49
C GLY A 258 1.72 12.17 -12.31
N VAL A 259 1.09 11.28 -13.10
CA VAL A 259 1.82 10.50 -14.11
C VAL A 259 2.45 11.48 -15.10
N PRO A 260 3.76 11.39 -15.39
CA PRO A 260 4.42 12.31 -16.31
C PRO A 260 3.75 12.34 -17.69
N ALA A 261 3.61 13.53 -18.29
CA ALA A 261 2.96 13.68 -19.60
C ALA A 261 3.76 13.02 -20.74
N ASP A 262 5.07 12.88 -20.57
CA ASP A 262 5.98 12.19 -21.48
C ASP A 262 6.06 10.68 -21.22
N CYS A 263 5.15 10.13 -20.40
CA CYS A 263 5.15 8.72 -20.07
C CYS A 263 4.65 7.86 -21.23
N LEU A 264 5.55 7.03 -21.78
CA LEU A 264 5.20 6.15 -22.90
C LEU A 264 4.43 4.92 -22.44
N ILE A 265 4.79 4.37 -21.29
CA ILE A 265 4.13 3.23 -20.68
C ILE A 265 4.32 3.25 -19.16
N LYS A 266 3.31 2.79 -18.43
CA LYS A 266 3.30 2.75 -16.96
C LYS A 266 3.18 1.31 -16.45
N ASN A 267 3.97 0.98 -15.44
CA ASN A 267 3.74 -0.19 -14.59
C ASN A 267 3.59 0.32 -13.15
N ALA A 268 2.38 0.24 -12.58
CA ALA A 268 2.08 0.82 -11.28
C ALA A 268 2.48 2.29 -11.15
N ASN A 269 3.50 2.62 -10.34
CA ASN A 269 4.02 3.98 -10.16
C ASN A 269 5.37 4.22 -10.84
N TRP A 270 5.74 3.37 -11.80
CA TRP A 270 6.91 3.54 -12.67
C TRP A 270 6.49 3.98 -14.07
N CYS A 271 7.34 4.76 -14.72
CA CYS A 271 7.13 5.26 -16.07
C CYS A 271 8.34 4.99 -16.98
N GLY A 272 8.08 4.40 -18.15
CA GLY A 272 9.07 4.26 -19.22
C GLY A 272 9.13 5.53 -20.06
N LYS A 273 10.32 6.14 -20.13
CA LYS A 273 10.57 7.36 -20.90
C LYS A 273 11.50 7.09 -22.07
N ALA A 274 11.23 7.74 -23.20
CA ALA A 274 12.09 7.66 -24.37
C ALA A 274 13.57 7.92 -23.98
N PRO A 275 14.52 7.09 -24.42
CA PRO A 275 15.94 7.40 -24.28
C PRO A 275 16.29 8.70 -25.00
N GLU A 276 17.43 9.29 -24.63
CA GLU A 276 17.94 10.49 -25.32
C GLU A 276 18.17 10.23 -26.81
N ALA A 277 18.09 11.31 -27.62
CA ALA A 277 18.32 11.23 -29.06
C ALA A 277 19.78 10.86 -29.37
N TYR A 278 19.99 10.06 -30.40
CA TYR A 278 21.32 9.62 -30.84
C TYR A 278 21.42 9.55 -32.36
N THR A 279 22.64 9.78 -32.87
CA THR A 279 23.00 9.77 -34.29
C THR A 279 24.27 8.98 -34.60
N THR A 280 24.89 8.37 -33.58
CA THR A 280 26.15 7.63 -33.69
C THR A 280 26.00 6.20 -33.20
N GLN A 281 26.85 5.30 -33.69
CA GLN A 281 26.86 3.91 -33.26
C GLN A 281 27.00 3.78 -31.73
N THR A 282 27.93 4.53 -31.14
CA THR A 282 28.14 4.56 -29.68
C THR A 282 26.91 5.07 -28.95
N GLY A 283 26.27 6.14 -29.44
CA GLY A 283 25.04 6.68 -28.85
C GLY A 283 23.87 5.69 -28.94
N CYS A 284 23.77 4.93 -30.03
CA CYS A 284 22.74 3.91 -30.21
C CYS A 284 22.86 2.81 -29.14
N TRP A 285 24.06 2.26 -28.95
CA TRP A 285 24.28 1.23 -27.93
C TRP A 285 24.15 1.77 -26.49
N ALA A 286 24.57 3.01 -26.24
CA ALA A 286 24.32 3.66 -24.95
C ALA A 286 22.81 3.81 -24.66
N ALA A 287 21.99 4.09 -25.69
CA ALA A 287 20.54 4.15 -25.54
C ALA A 287 19.91 2.76 -25.28
N VAL A 288 20.48 1.68 -25.83
CA VAL A 288 20.08 0.30 -25.47
C VAL A 288 20.32 0.05 -23.98
N ASP A 289 21.52 0.36 -23.49
CA ASP A 289 21.89 0.16 -22.09
C ASP A 289 21.01 0.99 -21.16
N ALA A 290 20.77 2.26 -21.50
CA ALA A 290 19.87 3.14 -20.75
C ALA A 290 18.42 2.63 -20.74
N CYS A 291 17.94 2.06 -21.85
CA CYS A 291 16.61 1.47 -21.93
C CYS A 291 16.46 0.26 -20.99
N TYR A 292 17.42 -0.67 -21.01
CA TYR A 292 17.38 -1.84 -20.12
C TYR A 292 17.61 -1.46 -18.66
N ALA A 293 18.42 -0.44 -18.38
CA ALA A 293 18.55 0.12 -17.03
C ALA A 293 17.20 0.65 -16.51
N GLN A 294 16.46 1.41 -17.33
CA GLN A 294 15.08 1.80 -16.99
C GLN A 294 14.16 0.60 -16.76
N GLY A 295 14.28 -0.43 -17.61
CA GLY A 295 13.54 -1.69 -17.46
C GLY A 295 13.82 -2.40 -16.14
N ASN A 296 15.08 -2.47 -15.70
CA ASN A 296 15.45 -3.05 -14.41
C ASN A 296 14.79 -2.30 -13.25
N VAL A 297 14.78 -0.96 -13.28
CA VAL A 297 14.06 -0.16 -12.28
C VAL A 297 12.55 -0.47 -12.27
N CYS A 298 11.95 -0.73 -13.44
CA CYS A 298 10.56 -1.17 -13.52
C CYS A 298 10.33 -2.49 -12.78
N PHE A 299 11.20 -3.49 -13.01
CA PHE A 299 11.10 -4.78 -12.33
C PHE A 299 11.36 -4.68 -10.82
N ASP A 300 12.37 -3.91 -10.41
CA ASP A 300 12.73 -3.72 -9.00
C ASP A 300 11.64 -2.98 -8.21
N SER A 301 10.85 -2.14 -8.90
CA SER A 301 9.72 -1.40 -8.32
C SER A 301 8.37 -2.07 -8.57
N ALA A 302 8.34 -3.24 -9.21
CA ALA A 302 7.09 -3.91 -9.54
C ALA A 302 6.36 -4.36 -8.26
N PRO A 303 5.10 -3.94 -8.07
CA PRO A 303 4.33 -4.35 -6.91
C PRO A 303 3.75 -5.77 -7.09
N PRO A 304 3.08 -6.31 -6.05
CA PRO A 304 2.39 -7.59 -6.12
C PRO A 304 1.36 -7.75 -7.25
N THR A 305 0.87 -6.64 -7.83
CA THR A 305 0.01 -6.68 -9.03
C THR A 305 0.77 -7.00 -10.33
N GLY A 306 2.09 -7.08 -10.28
CA GLY A 306 2.95 -7.61 -11.33
C GLY A 306 3.71 -6.57 -12.16
N ALA A 307 4.43 -7.09 -13.15
CA ALA A 307 5.38 -6.35 -13.98
C ALA A 307 5.04 -6.41 -15.49
N ALA A 308 3.76 -6.62 -15.83
CA ALA A 308 3.33 -6.89 -17.21
C ALA A 308 3.83 -5.84 -18.21
N ASN A 309 3.85 -4.57 -17.80
CA ASN A 309 4.29 -3.46 -18.64
C ASN A 309 5.81 -3.23 -18.63
N CYS A 310 6.53 -3.77 -17.65
CA CYS A 310 8.00 -3.84 -17.70
C CYS A 310 8.47 -4.77 -18.82
N TYR A 311 7.76 -5.90 -19.02
CA TYR A 311 8.04 -6.79 -20.16
C TYR A 311 7.75 -6.09 -21.50
N VAL A 312 6.63 -5.37 -21.61
CA VAL A 312 6.32 -4.60 -22.83
C VAL A 312 7.40 -3.57 -23.13
N TRP A 313 7.92 -2.88 -22.11
CA TRP A 313 9.03 -1.94 -22.26
C TRP A 313 10.28 -2.61 -22.85
N ASN A 314 10.73 -3.71 -22.23
CA ASN A 314 11.91 -4.44 -22.71
C ASN A 314 11.70 -5.03 -24.11
N ASP A 315 10.52 -5.62 -24.35
CA ASP A 315 10.21 -6.34 -25.59
C ASP A 315 10.03 -5.41 -26.78
N ASN A 316 9.47 -4.22 -26.57
CA ASN A 316 9.20 -3.28 -27.65
C ASN A 316 10.31 -2.23 -27.74
N MET A 317 10.53 -1.43 -26.68
CA MET A 317 11.47 -0.31 -26.73
C MET A 317 12.91 -0.79 -26.82
N CYS A 318 13.37 -1.60 -25.86
CA CYS A 318 14.79 -1.92 -25.75
C CYS A 318 15.27 -2.87 -26.85
N LYS A 319 14.50 -3.92 -27.15
CA LYS A 319 14.77 -4.78 -28.32
C LYS A 319 14.63 -4.02 -29.64
N GLY A 320 13.68 -3.09 -29.75
CA GLY A 320 13.50 -2.25 -30.93
C GLY A 320 14.72 -1.38 -31.24
N ILE A 321 15.27 -0.71 -30.22
CA ILE A 321 16.52 0.07 -30.34
C ILE A 321 17.68 -0.87 -30.69
N SER A 322 17.82 -2.00 -29.99
CA SER A 322 18.89 -2.97 -30.25
C SER A 322 18.88 -3.50 -31.69
N ALA A 323 17.70 -3.74 -32.26
CA ALA A 323 17.54 -4.14 -33.65
C ALA A 323 18.01 -3.05 -34.63
N GLN A 324 17.71 -1.77 -34.36
CA GLN A 324 18.18 -0.64 -35.18
C GLN A 324 19.71 -0.53 -35.14
N CYS A 325 20.30 -0.59 -33.94
CA CYS A 325 21.76 -0.51 -33.78
C CYS A 325 22.47 -1.65 -34.51
N THR A 326 21.91 -2.87 -34.44
CA THR A 326 22.43 -4.07 -35.14
C THR A 326 22.33 -3.94 -36.65
N ALA A 327 21.27 -3.31 -37.16
CA ALA A 327 21.08 -3.06 -38.59
C ALA A 327 21.94 -1.92 -39.16
N GLY A 328 22.76 -1.26 -38.32
CA GLY A 328 23.56 -0.09 -38.73
C GLY A 328 22.76 1.21 -38.82
N ASN A 329 21.50 1.22 -38.34
CA ASN A 329 20.72 2.45 -38.23
C ASN A 329 20.93 3.07 -36.85
N TRP A 330 21.71 4.14 -36.80
CA TRP A 330 22.06 4.83 -35.56
C TRP A 330 21.29 6.12 -35.35
N GLN A 331 20.16 6.30 -36.03
CA GLN A 331 19.26 7.43 -35.83
C GLN A 331 18.10 7.02 -34.92
N GLY A 332 18.00 7.64 -33.74
CA GLY A 332 16.88 7.36 -32.83
C GLY A 332 16.73 8.37 -31.69
N PRO A 333 15.86 8.10 -30.70
CA PRO A 333 15.12 6.84 -30.54
C PRO A 333 14.05 6.61 -31.62
N PRO A 334 13.74 5.35 -31.96
CA PRO A 334 12.65 5.03 -32.85
C PRO A 334 11.30 5.40 -32.21
N THR A 335 10.33 5.80 -33.05
CA THR A 335 8.94 5.88 -32.61
C THR A 335 8.37 4.46 -32.53
N ILE A 336 8.19 3.95 -31.31
CA ILE A 336 7.65 2.61 -31.08
C ILE A 336 6.32 2.74 -30.35
N GLU A 337 5.28 2.11 -30.89
CA GLU A 337 3.98 2.06 -30.25
C GLU A 337 4.06 1.21 -28.97
N MET A 338 3.75 1.84 -27.84
CA MET A 338 3.66 1.17 -26.54
C MET A 338 2.20 0.86 -26.23
N THR A 339 1.77 -0.38 -26.48
CA THR A 339 0.44 -0.83 -26.05
C THR A 339 0.54 -1.40 -24.64
N ALA A 340 0.00 -0.68 -23.67
CA ALA A 340 -0.03 -1.13 -22.27
C ALA A 340 -0.92 -2.36 -22.11
N LYS A 341 -0.45 -3.34 -21.34
CA LYS A 341 -1.27 -4.43 -20.80
C LYS A 341 -1.98 -3.92 -19.56
N THR A 342 -3.31 -4.08 -19.54
CA THR A 342 -4.17 -3.66 -18.43
C THR A 342 -5.09 -4.80 -18.02
N VAL A 343 -5.43 -4.84 -16.74
CA VAL A 343 -6.45 -5.75 -16.22
C VAL A 343 -7.79 -5.01 -16.26
N ALA A 344 -8.79 -5.57 -16.94
CA ALA A 344 -10.13 -5.01 -16.98
C ALA A 344 -10.80 -5.05 -15.60
N ALA A 345 -11.87 -4.28 -15.41
CA ALA A 345 -12.69 -4.42 -14.21
C ALA A 345 -13.34 -5.82 -14.18
N PRO A 346 -13.42 -6.49 -13.01
CA PRO A 346 -14.00 -7.83 -12.91
C PRO A 346 -15.52 -7.84 -13.14
N GLY A 347 -16.17 -6.68 -13.10
CA GLY A 347 -17.60 -6.50 -13.32
C GLY A 347 -17.97 -5.02 -13.48
N ALA A 348 -19.28 -4.75 -13.45
CA ALA A 348 -19.79 -3.38 -13.46
C ALA A 348 -19.38 -2.65 -12.17
N ILE A 349 -18.99 -1.37 -12.31
CA ILE A 349 -18.67 -0.51 -11.17
C ILE A 349 -19.96 -0.27 -10.36
N PRO A 350 -20.01 -0.60 -9.06
CA PRO A 350 -21.21 -0.41 -8.25
C PRO A 350 -21.49 1.08 -7.99
N ALA A 351 -22.72 1.38 -7.57
CA ALA A 351 -23.07 2.72 -7.12
C ALA A 351 -22.32 3.09 -5.83
N ALA A 352 -22.18 4.39 -5.57
CA ALA A 352 -21.56 4.87 -4.33
C ALA A 352 -22.40 4.46 -3.10
N VAL A 353 -21.75 3.88 -2.10
CA VAL A 353 -22.41 3.34 -0.90
C VAL A 353 -22.75 4.39 0.14
N ASN A 354 -22.18 5.59 0.05
CA ASN A 354 -22.32 6.67 1.03
C ASN A 354 -23.27 7.79 0.61
N LEU A 355 -24.11 7.59 -0.41
CA LEU A 355 -25.02 8.64 -0.91
C LEU A 355 -25.98 9.16 0.17
N ASN A 356 -26.45 8.27 1.07
CA ASN A 356 -27.32 8.66 2.18
C ASN A 356 -26.64 9.67 3.12
N LEU A 357 -25.34 9.51 3.36
CA LEU A 357 -24.54 10.45 4.16
C LEU A 357 -24.42 11.81 3.47
N LEU A 358 -24.37 11.81 2.13
CA LEU A 358 -24.25 13.02 1.31
C LEU A 358 -25.60 13.73 1.05
N GLY A 359 -26.70 13.23 1.64
CA GLY A 359 -28.05 13.77 1.41
C GLY A 359 -28.69 13.36 0.08
N GLY A 360 -28.06 12.45 -0.68
CA GLY A 360 -28.62 11.84 -1.87
C GLY A 360 -29.39 10.57 -1.52
N SER A 361 -30.65 10.44 -1.94
CA SER A 361 -31.33 9.14 -1.88
C SER A 361 -30.64 8.17 -2.85
N ALA A 362 -30.25 6.99 -2.37
CA ALA A 362 -29.71 5.92 -3.19
C ALA A 362 -30.74 5.48 -4.25
N ASN A 363 -30.70 6.08 -5.43
CA ASN A 363 -31.49 5.62 -6.56
C ASN A 363 -30.85 4.34 -7.11
N THR A 364 -31.44 3.21 -6.76
CA THR A 364 -31.20 1.91 -7.37
C THR A 364 -31.62 1.95 -8.83
N ALA A 365 -30.66 2.26 -9.71
CA ALA A 365 -30.77 1.99 -11.13
C ALA A 365 -29.43 1.49 -11.65
N ALA A 366 -29.30 0.17 -11.74
CA ALA A 366 -28.35 -0.46 -12.63
C ALA A 366 -28.65 0.03 -14.06
N ALA A 367 -27.84 0.94 -14.57
CA ALA A 367 -27.85 1.30 -15.98
C ALA A 367 -26.52 0.87 -16.58
N ALA A 368 -26.60 -0.17 -17.41
CA ALA A 368 -25.52 -0.66 -18.24
C ALA A 368 -24.91 0.50 -19.05
N VAL A 369 -23.60 0.72 -18.90
CA VAL A 369 -22.85 1.52 -19.86
C VAL A 369 -22.18 0.53 -20.80
N ALA A 370 -22.73 0.45 -22.01
CA ALA A 370 -22.17 -0.29 -23.11
C ALA A 370 -20.77 0.24 -23.45
N SER A 371 -19.88 -0.69 -23.80
CA SER A 371 -18.53 -0.44 -24.29
C SER A 371 -18.51 0.64 -25.38
N ALA A 372 -17.83 1.75 -25.11
CA ALA A 372 -17.38 2.68 -26.12
C ALA A 372 -15.86 2.54 -26.28
N THR A 373 -15.45 2.15 -27.48
CA THR A 373 -14.07 2.04 -27.95
C THR A 373 -13.31 3.37 -27.74
N PRO A 374 -12.03 3.36 -27.32
CA PRO A 374 -11.30 4.59 -27.05
C PRO A 374 -10.90 5.30 -28.36
N SER A 375 -11.49 6.48 -28.60
CA SER A 375 -10.94 7.47 -29.52
C SER A 375 -9.89 8.30 -28.79
N LYS A 376 -8.66 8.29 -29.32
CA LYS A 376 -7.56 9.18 -28.96
C LYS A 376 -8.04 10.64 -29.09
N THR A 377 -8.12 11.37 -27.97
CA THR A 377 -8.23 12.83 -28.01
C THR A 377 -6.96 13.42 -27.44
N ALA A 378 -6.21 14.05 -28.34
CA ALA A 378 -5.00 14.79 -28.08
C ALA A 378 -5.24 15.95 -27.10
N VAL A 379 -4.28 16.15 -26.20
CA VAL A 379 -4.17 17.37 -25.41
C VAL A 379 -3.83 18.52 -26.36
N ALA A 380 -4.65 19.57 -26.33
CA ALA A 380 -4.46 20.78 -27.10
C ALA A 380 -3.16 21.48 -26.69
N ALA A 381 -2.20 21.56 -27.62
CA ALA A 381 -1.02 22.41 -27.52
C ALA A 381 -1.37 23.81 -28.04
N SER A 382 -1.30 24.83 -27.17
CA SER A 382 -1.34 26.22 -27.59
C SER A 382 0.05 26.66 -28.03
N SER A 383 0.21 26.80 -29.35
CA SER A 383 1.40 27.35 -30.01
C SER A 383 1.34 28.87 -30.07
N SER A 384 2.43 29.54 -29.70
CA SER A 384 2.78 30.86 -30.24
C SER A 384 4.30 30.99 -30.34
N ALA A 385 4.83 30.85 -31.56
CA ALA A 385 6.18 31.27 -31.93
C ALA A 385 6.21 32.78 -32.19
N PRO A 386 7.41 33.40 -32.23
CA PRO A 386 7.88 33.82 -33.55
C PRO A 386 9.39 33.66 -33.83
N ALA A 387 9.64 33.22 -35.07
CA ALA A 387 10.69 33.55 -36.06
C ALA A 387 12.13 33.96 -35.67
N ALA A 388 13.11 33.22 -36.21
CA ALA A 388 14.51 33.59 -36.48
C ALA A 388 14.62 34.51 -37.73
N THR A 389 15.65 35.34 -37.97
CA THR A 389 17.07 35.11 -38.40
C THR A 389 17.68 36.52 -38.73
N PRO A 390 18.98 36.77 -39.11
CA PRO A 390 20.16 35.91 -39.25
C PRO A 390 21.56 36.43 -38.76
N THR A 391 22.48 35.46 -38.68
CA THR A 391 23.97 35.35 -38.72
C THR A 391 24.94 36.53 -38.88
N ALA A 392 26.10 36.40 -38.18
CA ALA A 392 27.50 36.54 -38.67
C ALA A 392 28.42 35.81 -37.65
N GLU A 393 29.13 34.71 -37.93
CA GLU A 393 30.37 34.50 -38.71
C GLU A 393 31.65 35.07 -38.07
N TYR A 394 32.49 34.18 -37.50
CA TYR A 394 33.98 34.09 -37.58
C TYR A 394 34.46 32.99 -36.61
N ALA A 395 34.82 31.79 -37.10
CA ALA A 395 36.17 31.28 -37.43
C ALA A 395 37.02 30.82 -36.22
N ALA A 396 37.54 29.60 -36.37
CA ALA A 396 38.26 28.76 -35.43
C ALA A 396 39.67 29.27 -35.09
N GLU A 397 40.22 28.86 -33.93
CA GLU A 397 41.55 28.25 -33.76
C GLU A 397 41.61 27.42 -32.45
N ASP A 398 42.19 26.23 -32.55
CA ASP A 398 42.81 25.40 -31.48
C ASP A 398 44.31 25.26 -31.89
N PRO A 399 45.28 24.85 -31.04
CA PRO A 399 45.21 24.43 -29.63
C PRO A 399 46.33 25.06 -28.75
N VAL A 400 46.44 24.70 -27.47
CA VAL A 400 47.69 24.25 -26.79
C VAL A 400 47.42 23.92 -25.32
N ALA A 401 47.98 22.78 -24.89
CA ALA A 401 47.93 22.20 -23.54
C ALA A 401 48.80 22.94 -22.52
N THR A 402 48.38 22.95 -21.23
CA THR A 402 49.30 22.60 -20.11
C THR A 402 48.56 22.36 -18.77
N SER A 403 48.87 21.19 -18.20
CA SER A 403 49.04 20.81 -16.77
C SER A 403 48.27 21.52 -15.64
N ALA A 404 47.61 20.68 -14.85
CA ALA A 404 47.10 20.90 -13.50
C ALA A 404 48.16 21.28 -12.45
N PRO A 405 47.70 21.83 -11.31
CA PRO A 405 48.31 21.50 -10.03
C PRO A 405 47.30 20.92 -9.02
N ALA A 406 47.82 19.97 -8.26
CA ALA A 406 47.21 19.35 -7.09
C ALA A 406 47.08 20.36 -5.94
N ALA A 407 45.96 20.30 -5.21
CA ALA A 407 45.78 20.97 -3.92
C ALA A 407 45.82 19.94 -2.78
N THR A 408 46.79 20.15 -1.91
CA THR A 408 47.11 19.45 -0.67
C THR A 408 45.98 19.47 0.36
N VAL A 409 45.74 18.32 0.97
CA VAL A 409 44.89 18.12 2.15
C VAL A 409 45.69 18.42 3.41
N ALA A 410 45.14 19.26 4.29
CA ALA A 410 45.58 19.42 5.68
C ALA A 410 44.39 19.11 6.62
N PRO A 411 44.61 18.44 7.76
CA PRO A 411 43.54 18.06 8.68
C PRO A 411 43.27 19.19 9.68
N VAL A 412 41.99 19.50 9.90
CA VAL A 412 41.56 20.40 11.00
C VAL A 412 40.71 19.61 11.99
N THR A 413 41.36 19.27 13.10
CA THR A 413 40.74 18.99 14.39
C THR A 413 40.24 20.29 15.01
N SER A 414 39.00 20.35 15.48
CA SER A 414 38.69 20.97 16.77
C SER A 414 37.26 20.67 17.21
N ALA A 415 37.15 19.89 18.29
CA ALA A 415 35.96 19.77 19.10
C ALA A 415 35.93 20.91 20.13
N ALA A 416 34.76 21.48 20.37
CA ALA A 416 34.50 22.42 21.46
C ALA A 416 33.31 21.89 22.32
N PRO A 417 33.23 22.27 23.60
CA PRO A 417 32.80 21.39 24.68
C PRO A 417 31.32 21.50 25.04
N VAL A 418 30.74 20.40 25.50
CA VAL A 418 29.40 20.34 26.12
C VAL A 418 29.59 20.29 27.66
N PRO A 419 28.84 21.08 28.45
CA PRO A 419 29.04 21.14 29.90
C PRO A 419 28.48 19.90 30.61
N ALA A 420 29.23 19.49 31.65
CA ALA A 420 28.93 18.38 32.53
C ALA A 420 27.65 18.60 33.34
N SER A 421 26.75 17.61 33.30
CA SER A 421 25.62 17.51 34.23
C SER A 421 25.95 16.51 35.33
N THR A 422 25.87 17.00 36.56
CA THR A 422 26.12 16.34 37.84
C THR A 422 25.18 15.14 38.08
N SER A 423 25.77 14.01 38.49
CA SER A 423 25.07 12.82 38.96
C SER A 423 24.36 13.09 40.30
N VAL A 424 23.04 12.96 40.31
CA VAL A 424 22.25 12.86 41.55
C VAL A 424 21.85 11.39 41.73
N ALA A 425 22.34 10.78 42.80
CA ALA A 425 21.96 9.45 43.22
C ALA A 425 20.49 9.42 43.65
N ALA A 426 19.71 8.50 43.08
CA ALA A 426 18.36 8.17 43.53
C ALA A 426 18.38 6.99 44.51
N PRO A 427 17.39 6.88 45.42
CA PRO A 427 17.51 6.11 46.66
C PRO A 427 17.34 4.60 46.43
N ALA A 428 17.96 3.82 47.33
CA ALA A 428 17.74 2.38 47.44
C ALA A 428 16.28 2.08 47.82
N ALA A 429 15.60 1.28 47.00
CA ALA A 429 14.30 0.70 47.29
C ALA A 429 14.47 -0.64 48.03
N PRO A 430 13.47 -1.09 48.82
CA PRO A 430 13.65 -2.04 49.91
C PRO A 430 13.85 -3.48 49.41
N SER A 431 14.59 -4.27 50.20
CA SER A 431 14.69 -5.72 50.06
C SER A 431 13.29 -6.34 50.15
N ALA A 432 12.81 -6.87 49.03
CA ALA A 432 11.61 -7.69 48.99
C ALA A 432 11.97 -9.15 49.33
N SER A 433 11.17 -9.69 50.24
CA SER A 433 11.20 -11.05 50.75
C SER A 433 11.04 -12.08 49.62
N ALA A 434 11.81 -13.17 49.68
CA ALA A 434 11.74 -14.27 48.73
C ALA A 434 10.35 -14.96 48.77
N PRO A 435 9.72 -15.22 47.60
CA PRO A 435 8.69 -16.24 47.48
C PRO A 435 9.24 -17.52 46.88
N ALA A 436 8.60 -18.62 47.26
CA ALA A 436 8.98 -19.99 47.01
C ALA A 436 8.82 -20.41 45.53
N SER A 437 9.77 -21.25 45.10
CA SER A 437 9.76 -22.22 44.00
C SER A 437 8.51 -22.33 43.12
N GLY A 438 8.64 -21.96 41.83
CA GLY A 438 7.87 -22.59 40.74
C GLY A 438 7.58 -21.73 39.50
N ALA A 439 7.50 -20.40 39.63
CA ALA A 439 7.09 -19.53 38.52
C ALA A 439 8.31 -18.91 37.82
N LEU A 440 8.42 -19.11 36.50
CA LEU A 440 9.44 -18.46 35.66
C LEU A 440 9.08 -16.99 35.44
N VAL A 441 10.09 -16.11 35.38
CA VAL A 441 9.89 -14.66 35.21
C VAL A 441 9.98 -14.29 33.71
N PRO A 442 9.11 -13.40 33.18
CA PRO A 442 9.23 -12.95 31.79
C PRO A 442 10.58 -12.29 31.48
N SER A 443 11.18 -12.65 30.36
CA SER A 443 12.51 -12.20 29.94
C SER A 443 12.54 -10.71 29.64
N THR A 444 13.46 -9.97 30.26
CA THR A 444 13.70 -8.54 30.05
C THR A 444 14.94 -8.25 29.20
N ASP A 445 15.75 -9.27 28.89
CA ASP A 445 17.01 -9.17 28.14
C ASP A 445 17.04 -10.07 26.88
N GLY A 446 15.93 -10.75 26.59
CA GLY A 446 15.78 -11.66 25.46
C GLY A 446 16.41 -13.04 25.66
N THR A 447 16.88 -13.38 26.87
CA THR A 447 17.34 -14.73 27.21
C THR A 447 16.27 -15.57 27.91
N CYS A 448 16.33 -16.89 27.73
CA CYS A 448 15.39 -17.84 28.32
C CYS A 448 16.05 -19.20 28.56
N GLY A 449 15.47 -20.00 29.47
CA GLY A 449 15.98 -21.34 29.78
C GLY A 449 16.39 -21.54 31.24
N GLY A 450 16.68 -22.79 31.61
CA GLY A 450 16.94 -23.19 33.00
C GLY A 450 18.20 -22.58 33.62
N SER A 451 19.13 -22.05 32.81
CA SER A 451 20.31 -21.33 33.28
C SER A 451 20.06 -19.85 33.59
N THR A 452 19.00 -19.25 33.02
CA THR A 452 18.64 -17.84 33.24
C THR A 452 17.41 -17.68 34.13
N GLY A 453 16.59 -18.73 34.26
CA GLY A 453 15.34 -18.69 35.04
C GLY A 453 14.22 -17.89 34.38
N PHE A 454 14.41 -17.46 33.13
CA PHE A 454 13.46 -16.63 32.39
C PHE A 454 12.58 -17.46 31.44
N THR A 455 11.34 -17.00 31.29
CA THR A 455 10.40 -17.43 30.24
C THR A 455 10.27 -16.33 29.18
N CYS A 456 10.03 -16.74 27.93
CA CYS A 456 9.72 -15.82 26.83
C CYS A 456 8.23 -15.43 26.80
N GLU A 457 7.39 -16.14 27.55
CA GLU A 457 5.98 -15.80 27.68
C GLU A 457 5.81 -14.44 28.36
N GLY A 458 5.14 -13.50 27.66
CA GLY A 458 4.99 -12.10 28.10
C GLY A 458 6.21 -11.20 27.84
N SER A 459 7.25 -11.69 27.16
CA SER A 459 8.43 -10.90 26.78
C SER A 459 8.23 -10.13 25.48
N SER A 460 8.79 -8.91 25.39
CA SER A 460 8.81 -8.10 24.16
C SER A 460 9.70 -8.66 23.05
N PHE A 461 10.56 -9.64 23.37
CA PHE A 461 11.47 -10.29 22.43
C PHE A 461 10.84 -11.48 21.69
N GLY A 462 9.58 -11.79 21.97
CA GLY A 462 8.82 -12.89 21.37
C GLY A 462 8.60 -14.05 22.33
N SER A 463 7.54 -14.83 22.10
CA SER A 463 7.02 -15.78 23.10
C SER A 463 7.71 -17.14 23.12
N CYS A 464 8.55 -17.44 22.14
CA CYS A 464 9.18 -18.75 21.97
C CYS A 464 10.61 -18.76 22.48
N CYS A 465 10.97 -19.78 23.27
CA CYS A 465 12.35 -19.97 23.70
C CYS A 465 13.07 -20.92 22.75
N SER A 466 14.00 -20.40 21.95
CA SER A 466 14.78 -21.19 20.99
C SER A 466 15.77 -22.16 21.66
N ALA A 467 16.31 -23.10 20.87
CA ALA A 467 17.36 -24.02 21.32
C ALA A 467 18.63 -23.30 21.85
N ALA A 468 18.86 -22.07 21.39
CA ALA A 468 19.99 -21.24 21.81
C ALA A 468 19.71 -20.40 23.07
N GLY A 469 18.56 -20.60 23.74
CA GLY A 469 18.20 -19.87 24.96
C GLY A 469 17.85 -18.39 24.70
N LYS A 470 17.29 -18.09 23.53
CA LYS A 470 16.87 -16.75 23.13
C LYS A 470 15.39 -16.70 22.81
N CYS A 471 14.74 -15.62 23.26
CA CYS A 471 13.36 -15.31 22.93
C CYS A 471 13.22 -14.86 21.48
N GLY A 472 12.11 -15.26 20.86
CA GLY A 472 11.82 -14.96 19.47
C GLY A 472 10.41 -15.33 19.07
N SER A 473 9.97 -14.82 17.92
CA SER A 473 8.65 -15.10 17.34
C SER A 473 8.73 -15.78 15.96
N LYS A 474 9.94 -16.07 15.47
CA LYS A 474 10.11 -16.68 14.13
C LYS A 474 9.80 -18.18 14.19
N ILE A 475 9.27 -18.72 13.09
CA ILE A 475 8.89 -20.13 12.96
C ILE A 475 10.01 -21.13 13.36
N LEU A 476 11.27 -20.81 13.05
CA LEU A 476 12.43 -21.64 13.39
C LEU A 476 12.77 -21.61 14.88
N GLN A 477 12.37 -20.56 15.59
CA GLN A 477 12.56 -20.41 17.04
C GLN A 477 11.39 -21.04 17.82
N CYS A 478 10.21 -21.09 17.20
CA CYS A 478 8.98 -21.58 17.83
C CYS A 478 8.67 -23.06 17.54
N ARG A 479 9.34 -23.71 16.60
CA ARG A 479 9.10 -25.12 16.27
C ARG A 479 9.78 -26.08 17.25
N PRO A 480 9.06 -27.07 17.84
CA PRO A 480 9.65 -28.13 18.65
C PRO A 480 10.73 -28.93 17.91
N SER A 481 10.53 -29.17 16.60
CA SER A 481 11.51 -29.87 15.74
C SER A 481 12.81 -29.09 15.53
N CYS A 482 12.81 -27.78 15.80
CA CYS A 482 13.98 -26.90 15.75
C CYS A 482 14.56 -26.62 17.15
N GLY A 483 14.10 -27.35 18.16
CA GLY A 483 14.60 -27.27 19.54
C GLY A 483 13.97 -26.16 20.39
N CYS A 484 12.75 -25.73 20.07
CA CYS A 484 12.00 -24.84 20.95
C CYS A 484 11.78 -25.49 22.33
N GLN A 485 12.07 -24.73 23.40
CA GLN A 485 12.02 -25.20 24.78
C GLN A 485 10.66 -24.89 25.42
N THR A 486 9.75 -25.87 25.40
CA THR A 486 8.35 -25.74 25.87
C THR A 486 8.21 -25.35 27.35
N LYS A 487 9.25 -25.58 28.17
CA LYS A 487 9.27 -25.16 29.58
C LYS A 487 9.51 -23.66 29.77
N PHE A 488 10.06 -22.97 28.78
CA PHE A 488 10.54 -21.58 28.89
C PHE A 488 9.95 -20.66 27.80
N GLY A 489 8.99 -21.15 27.01
CA GLY A 489 8.30 -20.38 25.99
C GLY A 489 7.24 -21.18 25.25
N LEU A 490 6.38 -20.49 24.52
CA LEU A 490 5.26 -21.06 23.78
C LEU A 490 5.74 -21.66 22.46
N CYS A 491 5.97 -22.98 22.45
CA CYS A 491 6.32 -23.68 21.22
C CYS A 491 5.08 -24.08 20.44
N LEU A 492 5.14 -23.93 19.13
CA LEU A 492 4.07 -24.32 18.22
C LEU A 492 3.90 -25.84 18.29
N GLU A 493 2.79 -26.33 18.81
CA GLU A 493 2.60 -27.78 18.95
C GLU A 493 2.77 -28.50 17.61
N ALA A 494 3.58 -29.56 17.62
CA ALA A 494 3.55 -30.54 16.54
C ALA A 494 2.22 -31.29 16.68
N ARG A 495 1.20 -30.95 15.88
CA ARG A 495 -0.02 -31.76 15.80
C ARG A 495 0.39 -33.21 15.57
N SER A 496 0.12 -34.02 16.58
CA SER A 496 0.43 -35.44 16.61
C SER A 496 -0.44 -36.16 15.60
N LEU A 497 0.17 -36.66 14.52
CA LEU A 497 -0.38 -37.79 13.78
C LEU A 497 -0.28 -39.02 14.69
N THR A 498 -1.31 -39.25 15.50
CA THR A 498 -1.51 -40.55 16.13
C THR A 498 -2.90 -41.07 15.78
N LYS A 499 -2.84 -42.23 15.11
CA LYS A 499 -3.89 -43.15 14.73
C LYS A 499 -4.64 -43.62 15.98
N SER A 500 -5.98 -43.63 15.97
CA SER A 500 -6.80 -44.66 16.63
C SER A 500 -8.25 -44.61 16.15
N ASN A 501 -8.62 -45.73 15.52
CA ASN A 501 -9.90 -46.27 15.05
C ASN A 501 -10.77 -45.48 14.06
#